data_AF-A4WQU9-F1
#
_entry.id   AF-A4WQU9-F1
#
_cell.length_a   1.000
_cell.length_b   1.000
_cell.length_c   1.000
_cell.angle_alpha   90.00
_cell.angle_beta   90.00
_cell.angle_gamma   90.00
#
_symmetry.space_group_name_H-M   'P 1'
#
loop_
_entity.id
_entity.type
_entity.pdbx_description
1 polymer ?
#
loop_
_entity_poly.entity_id
_entity_poly.type
_entity_poly.pdbx_seq_one_letter_code
_entity_poly.pdbx_strand_id
1 'polypeptide(L)'
;MPQKQDQWVLTLDSLSDHAVAALTARITRAEGLADEVDRLERRILDWHRTSDASRRLATISGIGPITASAIAANVPDASLFRSARQLFAGASVHWKLA
;
A
#
# COMPACT_ATOMS: atom_id res chain seq x y z
N MET A 1 7.01 8.70 -43.84
CA MET A 1 6.21 8.60 -42.60
C MET A 1 7.21 8.42 -41.46
N PRO A 2 7.59 9.47 -40.72
CA PRO A 2 8.55 9.31 -39.63
C PRO A 2 7.92 8.39 -38.57
N GLN A 3 8.70 7.42 -38.09
CA GLN A 3 8.20 6.41 -37.18
C GLN A 3 7.99 7.02 -35.80
N LYS A 4 6.94 6.58 -35.11
CA LYS A 4 6.52 7.06 -33.78
C LYS A 4 7.68 7.13 -32.76
N GLN A 5 8.71 6.31 -32.92
CA GLN A 5 9.94 6.28 -32.12
C GLN A 5 10.77 7.57 -32.22
N ASP A 6 10.94 8.14 -33.41
CA ASP A 6 11.67 9.40 -33.61
C ASP A 6 10.94 10.58 -32.96
N GLN A 7 9.60 10.50 -32.92
CA GLN A 7 8.76 11.49 -32.28
C GLN A 7 8.92 11.50 -30.75
N TRP A 8 9.06 10.34 -30.11
CA TRP A 8 9.28 10.26 -28.65
C TRP A 8 10.61 10.88 -28.24
N VAL A 9 11.66 10.65 -29.03
CA VAL A 9 13.02 11.17 -28.78
C VAL A 9 13.05 12.70 -28.91
N LEU A 10 12.44 13.27 -29.96
CA LEU A 10 12.35 14.73 -30.15
C LEU A 10 11.55 15.43 -29.05
N THR A 11 10.53 14.78 -28.46
CA THR A 11 9.80 15.35 -27.32
C THR A 11 10.61 15.35 -26.03
N LEU A 12 11.46 14.35 -25.79
CA LEU A 12 12.33 14.29 -24.61
C LEU A 12 13.42 15.37 -24.68
N ASP A 13 14.01 15.55 -25.86
CA ASP A 13 15.02 16.61 -26.11
C ASP A 13 14.43 18.03 -26.08
N SER A 14 13.09 18.16 -26.12
CA SER A 14 12.37 19.44 -26.04
C SER A 14 11.95 19.85 -24.63
N LEU A 15 12.19 19.00 -23.61
CA LEU A 15 11.85 19.32 -22.23
C LEU A 15 12.77 20.40 -21.69
N SER A 16 12.20 21.41 -21.02
CA SER A 16 13.01 22.41 -20.32
C SER A 16 13.72 21.80 -19.12
N ASP A 17 14.91 22.30 -18.78
CA ASP A 17 15.68 21.86 -17.61
C ASP A 17 14.85 21.87 -16.32
N HIS A 18 13.96 22.86 -16.18
CA HIS A 18 13.05 22.98 -15.04
C HIS A 18 12.01 21.86 -15.00
N ALA A 19 11.48 21.43 -16.15
CA ALA A 19 10.54 20.31 -16.25
C ALA A 19 11.24 18.98 -15.92
N VAL A 20 12.46 18.78 -16.44
CA VAL A 20 13.29 17.60 -16.11
C VAL A 20 13.58 17.55 -14.62
N ALA A 21 14.02 18.67 -14.03
CA ALA A 21 14.31 18.74 -12.59
C ALA A 21 13.08 18.43 -11.72
N ALA A 22 11.91 18.98 -12.07
CA ALA A 22 10.67 18.75 -11.33
C ALA A 22 10.19 17.29 -11.41
N LEU A 23 10.26 16.67 -12.59
CA LEU A 23 9.89 15.26 -12.78
C LEU A 23 10.85 14.33 -12.05
N THR A 24 12.16 14.56 -12.17
CA THR A 24 13.18 13.78 -11.44
C THR A 24 12.95 13.86 -9.94
N ALA A 25 12.74 15.06 -9.37
CA ALA A 25 12.46 15.22 -7.94
C ALA A 25 11.20 14.46 -7.49
N ARG A 26 10.19 14.35 -8.37
CA ARG A 26 8.93 13.64 -8.08
C ARG A 26 9.10 12.12 -8.16
N ILE A 27 9.88 11.63 -9.12
CA ILE A 27 10.24 10.21 -9.25
C ILE A 27 11.04 9.77 -8.04
N THR A 28 12.10 10.49 -7.68
CA THR A 28 12.93 10.18 -6.50
C THR A 28 12.09 10.14 -5.22
N ARG A 29 11.12 11.05 -5.07
CA ARG A 29 10.21 11.00 -3.92
C ARG A 29 9.29 9.78 -3.95
N ALA A 30 8.77 9.40 -5.12
CA ALA A 30 7.91 8.23 -5.25
C ALA A 30 8.67 6.94 -4.93
N GLU A 31 9.92 6.83 -5.38
CA GLU A 31 10.82 5.73 -5.03
C GLU A 31 11.07 5.67 -3.52
N GLY A 32 11.41 6.80 -2.89
CA GLY A 32 11.61 6.84 -1.44
C GLY A 32 10.34 6.48 -0.63
N LEU A 33 9.14 6.81 -1.14
CA LEU A 33 7.89 6.38 -0.52
C LEU A 33 7.65 4.88 -0.69
N ALA A 34 7.98 4.29 -1.85
CA ALA A 34 7.88 2.86 -2.07
C ALA A 34 8.80 2.09 -1.11
N ASP A 35 10.05 2.53 -0.95
CA ASP A 35 10.99 1.94 0.00
C ASP A 35 10.49 1.99 1.45
N GLU A 36 9.85 3.10 1.83
CA GLU A 36 9.29 3.28 3.16
C GLU A 36 8.07 2.38 3.40
N VAL A 37 7.20 2.21 2.40
CA VAL A 37 6.09 1.25 2.46
C VAL A 37 6.64 -0.17 2.66
N ASP A 38 7.62 -0.60 1.87
CA ASP A 38 8.23 -1.92 2.00
C ASP A 38 8.89 -2.13 3.37
N ARG A 39 9.50 -1.07 3.93
CA ARG A 39 10.07 -1.11 5.28
C ARG A 39 9.00 -1.28 6.36
N LEU A 40 7.89 -0.55 6.25
CA LEU A 40 6.78 -0.63 7.19
C LEU A 40 6.05 -1.98 7.08
N GLU A 41 5.82 -2.48 5.88
CA GLU A 41 5.23 -3.80 5.65
C GLU A 41 6.05 -4.90 6.32
N ARG A 42 7.38 -4.89 6.16
CA ARG A 42 8.26 -5.84 6.85
C ARG A 42 8.11 -5.78 8.36
N ARG A 43 8.06 -4.57 8.95
CA ARG A 43 7.85 -4.40 10.40
C ARG A 43 6.49 -4.93 10.86
N ILE A 44 5.43 -4.71 10.06
CA ILE A 44 4.09 -5.22 10.34
C ILE A 44 4.10 -6.76 10.27
N LEU A 45 4.76 -7.35 9.29
CA LEU A 45 4.89 -8.81 9.16
C LEU A 45 5.71 -9.42 10.31
N ASP A 46 6.76 -8.74 10.76
CA ASP A 46 7.54 -9.18 11.93
C ASP A 46 6.68 -9.18 13.19
N TRP A 47 5.88 -8.12 13.41
CA TRP A 47 4.93 -8.06 14.52
C TRP A 47 3.80 -9.10 14.38
N HIS A 48 3.28 -9.32 13.18
CA HIS A 48 2.27 -10.35 12.90
C HIS A 48 2.72 -11.72 13.41
N ARG A 49 3.99 -12.10 13.16
CA ARG A 49 4.53 -13.40 13.58
C ARG A 49 4.50 -13.58 15.10
N THR A 50 4.66 -12.51 15.88
CA THR A 50 4.65 -12.57 17.35
C THR A 50 3.26 -12.31 17.97
N SER A 51 2.30 -11.80 17.19
CA SER A 51 0.95 -11.47 17.66
C SER A 51 -0.07 -12.60 17.46
N ASP A 52 -0.44 -13.27 18.55
CA ASP A 52 -1.44 -14.37 18.53
C ASP A 52 -2.79 -13.92 17.95
N ALA A 53 -3.25 -12.72 18.31
CA ALA A 53 -4.50 -12.16 17.79
C ALA A 53 -4.43 -11.95 16.27
N SER A 54 -3.33 -11.38 15.78
CA SER A 54 -3.11 -11.16 14.35
C SER A 54 -3.01 -12.49 13.59
N ARG A 55 -2.25 -13.48 14.10
CA ARG A 55 -2.14 -14.80 13.46
C ARG A 55 -3.48 -15.52 13.39
N ARG A 56 -4.30 -15.45 14.46
CA ARG A 56 -5.66 -16.03 14.45
C ARG A 56 -6.55 -15.37 13.41
N LEU A 57 -6.53 -14.04 13.30
CA LEU A 57 -7.32 -13.32 12.29
C LEU A 57 -6.92 -13.68 10.85
N ALA A 58 -5.62 -13.90 10.59
CA ALA A 58 -5.15 -14.31 9.26
C ALA A 58 -5.56 -15.73 8.85
N THR A 59 -6.12 -16.55 9.77
CA THR A 59 -6.70 -17.85 9.40
C THR A 59 -8.06 -17.73 8.72
N ILE A 60 -8.69 -16.56 8.79
CA ILE A 60 -9.98 -16.29 8.12
C ILE A 60 -9.72 -16.14 6.62
N SER A 61 -10.46 -16.90 5.81
CA SER A 61 -10.38 -16.82 4.35
C SER A 61 -10.58 -15.38 3.86
N GLY A 62 -9.64 -14.88 3.05
CA GLY A 62 -9.64 -13.52 2.52
C GLY A 62 -9.01 -12.46 3.44
N ILE A 63 -8.50 -12.82 4.63
CA ILE A 63 -7.79 -11.90 5.52
C ILE A 63 -6.30 -12.25 5.52
N GLY A 64 -5.48 -11.38 4.89
CA GLY A 64 -4.02 -11.49 4.89
C GLY A 64 -3.36 -10.95 6.17
N PRO A 65 -2.05 -11.19 6.35
CA PRO A 65 -1.31 -10.79 7.56
C PRO A 65 -1.26 -9.27 7.80
N ILE A 66 -1.26 -8.45 6.75
CA ILE A 66 -1.32 -6.98 6.87
C ILE A 66 -2.70 -6.56 7.41
N THR A 67 -3.78 -7.02 6.79
CA THR A 67 -5.16 -6.72 7.23
C THR A 67 -5.44 -7.26 8.62
N ALA A 68 -5.02 -8.49 8.91
CA ALA A 68 -5.12 -9.09 10.24
C ALA A 68 -4.41 -8.25 11.30
N SER A 69 -3.23 -7.72 10.93
CA SER A 69 -2.46 -6.88 11.84
C SER A 69 -3.11 -5.53 12.10
N ALA A 70 -3.67 -4.91 11.06
CA ALA A 70 -4.42 -3.68 11.20
C ALA A 70 -5.63 -3.85 12.13
N ILE A 71 -6.38 -4.96 11.99
CA ILE A 71 -7.51 -5.28 12.87
C ILE A 71 -7.02 -5.48 14.31
N ALA A 72 -6.01 -6.33 14.52
CA ALA A 72 -5.49 -6.62 15.86
C ALA A 72 -4.92 -5.39 16.58
N ALA A 73 -4.36 -4.42 15.86
CA ALA A 73 -3.84 -3.19 16.43
C ALA A 73 -4.93 -2.16 16.78
N ASN A 74 -6.05 -2.15 16.06
CA ASN A 74 -7.10 -1.13 16.19
C ASN A 74 -8.35 -1.60 16.95
N VAL A 75 -8.47 -2.91 17.22
CA VAL A 75 -9.59 -3.47 17.99
C VAL A 75 -9.11 -3.81 19.41
N PRO A 76 -9.24 -2.87 20.37
CA PRO A 76 -8.74 -3.07 21.73
C PRO A 76 -9.49 -4.17 22.48
N ASP A 77 -10.78 -4.40 22.19
CA ASP A 77 -11.57 -5.52 22.72
C ASP A 77 -12.64 -5.97 21.72
N ALA A 78 -12.55 -7.22 21.27
CA ALA A 78 -13.51 -7.81 20.33
C ALA A 78 -14.88 -8.10 20.96
N SER A 79 -14.97 -8.19 22.29
CA SER A 79 -16.23 -8.44 23.03
C SER A 79 -17.23 -7.29 22.92
N LEU A 80 -16.75 -6.10 22.57
CA LEU A 80 -17.57 -4.89 22.38
C LEU A 80 -18.44 -4.95 21.10
N PHE A 81 -18.22 -5.92 20.22
CA PHE A 81 -18.94 -6.07 18.96
C PHE A 81 -19.88 -7.29 19.01
N ARG A 82 -21.14 -7.11 18.59
CA ARG A 82 -22.12 -8.22 18.52
C ARG A 82 -21.79 -9.21 17.40
N SER A 83 -21.06 -8.77 16.37
CA SER A 83 -20.59 -9.62 15.29
C SER A 83 -19.45 -8.95 14.52
N ALA A 84 -18.65 -9.74 13.79
CA ALA A 84 -17.65 -9.22 12.87
C ALA A 84 -18.25 -8.29 11.81
N ARG A 85 -19.50 -8.52 11.37
CA ARG A 85 -20.19 -7.64 10.41
C ARG A 85 -20.38 -6.21 10.97
N GLN A 86 -20.58 -6.07 12.27
CA GLN A 86 -20.71 -4.76 12.92
C GLN A 86 -19.40 -3.96 12.89
N LEU A 87 -18.25 -4.64 12.94
CA LEU A 87 -16.93 -4.02 12.81
C LEU A 87 -16.74 -3.38 11.42
N PHE A 88 -17.28 -4.01 10.38
CA PHE A 88 -17.11 -3.59 8.98
C PHE A 88 -18.31 -2.83 8.39
N ALA A 89 -19.31 -2.48 9.20
CA ALA A 89 -20.55 -1.88 8.72
C ALA A 89 -20.38 -0.50 8.03
N GLY A 90 -19.23 0.16 8.19
CA GLY A 90 -18.86 1.40 7.48
C GLY A 90 -17.67 1.27 6.51
N ALA A 91 -17.10 0.06 6.36
CA ALA A 91 -15.99 -0.17 5.46
C ALA A 91 -16.53 -0.27 4.02
N SER A 92 -16.75 0.87 3.38
CA SER A 92 -16.94 0.94 1.92
C SER A 92 -15.58 0.61 1.28
N VAL A 93 -15.36 -0.67 0.99
CA VAL A 93 -14.08 -1.19 0.52
C VAL A 93 -13.92 -0.92 -0.98
N HIS A 94 -13.16 0.12 -1.32
CA HIS A 94 -12.30 0.14 -2.49
C HIS A 94 -10.86 0.00 -1.95
N TRP A 95 -10.38 -1.24 -1.87
CA TRP A 95 -8.95 -1.52 -1.82
C TRP A 95 -8.76 -2.84 -2.58
N LYS A 96 -8.42 -2.71 -3.85
CA LYS A 96 -7.87 -3.83 -4.61
C LYS A 96 -6.39 -3.82 -4.25
N LEU A 97 -5.86 -4.88 -3.66
CA LEU A 97 -4.52 -5.44 -3.87
C LEU A 97 -4.40 -6.68 -2.98
N ALA A 98 -4.58 -7.82 -3.64
CA ALA A 98 -3.96 -9.10 -3.30
C ALA A 98 -2.66 -9.21 -4.10
#